data_AF-A0A3S0PIK9-F1
#
_entry.id   AF-A0A3S0PIK9-F1
#
_cell.length_a   1.000
_cell.length_b   1.000
_cell.length_c   1.000
_cell.angle_alpha   90.00
_cell.angle_beta   90.00
_cell.angle_gamma   90.00
#
_symmetry.space_group_name_H-M   'P 1'
#
loop_
_entity.id
_entity.type
_entity.pdbx_description
1 polymer ?
#
loop_
_entity_poly.entity_id
_entity_poly.type
_entity_poly.pdbx_seq_one_letter_code
_entity_poly.pdbx_strand_id
1 'polypeptide(L)'
;MKYNFETLEEVLTAVMNSNFNRNFTSIIAMAYIFEEDDSILFNEENFKGLGFLFDFFNLEQFDLSDQEFKEIITNLLSLKGKINIVEIKKILYHKQLKLYEEKFNGNLISNETYKILLGKILE
;
A
#
# COMPACT_ATOMS: atom_id res chain seq x y z
N MET A 1 -5.31 -19.02 14.51
CA MET A 1 -4.10 -19.27 13.69
C MET A 1 -3.15 -18.13 13.99
N LYS A 2 -1.88 -18.40 14.30
CA LYS A 2 -0.90 -17.34 14.57
C LYS A 2 -0.13 -17.02 13.29
N TYR A 3 -0.09 -15.76 12.90
CA TYR A 3 0.73 -15.27 11.80
C TYR A 3 1.99 -14.61 12.38
N ASN A 4 3.14 -14.90 11.79
CA ASN A 4 4.38 -14.18 12.06
C ASN A 4 4.96 -13.79 10.71
N PHE A 5 4.88 -12.51 10.37
CA PHE A 5 5.32 -11.98 9.10
C PHE A 5 6.74 -11.44 9.24
N GLU A 6 7.68 -12.07 8.56
CA GLU A 6 9.07 -11.64 8.48
C GLU A 6 9.29 -10.69 7.29
N THR A 7 8.46 -10.80 6.23
CA THR A 7 8.62 -9.99 5.02
C THR A 7 7.29 -9.48 4.46
N LEU A 8 7.35 -8.38 3.70
CA LEU A 8 6.19 -7.87 2.97
C LEU A 8 5.62 -8.90 1.98
N GLU A 9 6.45 -9.75 1.38
CA GLU A 9 6.00 -10.81 0.47
C GLU A 9 5.07 -11.80 1.17
N GLU A 10 5.35 -12.15 2.41
CA GLU A 10 4.51 -13.04 3.21
C GLU A 10 3.15 -12.41 3.53
N VAL A 11 3.13 -11.11 3.87
CA VAL A 11 1.89 -10.35 4.08
C VAL A 11 1.02 -10.39 2.83
N LEU A 12 1.60 -10.00 1.68
CA LEU A 12 0.87 -9.96 0.41
C LEU A 12 0.40 -11.34 -0.04
N THR A 13 1.23 -12.37 0.18
CA THR A 13 0.86 -13.77 -0.11
C THR A 13 -0.28 -14.25 0.78
N ALA A 14 -0.31 -13.88 2.06
CA ALA A 14 -1.42 -14.19 2.95
C ALA A 14 -2.72 -13.51 2.48
N VAL A 15 -2.65 -12.24 2.08
CA VAL A 15 -3.79 -11.52 1.49
C VAL A 15 -4.29 -12.23 0.23
N MET A 16 -3.38 -12.59 -0.69
CA MET A 16 -3.74 -13.33 -1.91
C MET A 16 -4.37 -14.70 -1.60
N ASN A 17 -3.81 -15.47 -0.66
CA ASN A 17 -4.32 -16.78 -0.24
C ASN A 17 -5.66 -16.69 0.49
N SER A 18 -5.99 -15.54 1.08
CA SER A 18 -7.32 -15.24 1.61
C SER A 18 -8.35 -14.86 0.53
N ASN A 19 -8.00 -15.04 -0.75
CA ASN A 19 -8.75 -14.58 -1.91
C ASN A 19 -8.97 -13.05 -1.89
N PHE A 20 -7.92 -12.30 -1.51
CA PHE A 20 -7.94 -10.84 -1.43
C PHE A 20 -9.02 -10.30 -0.50
N ASN A 21 -9.23 -10.97 0.64
CA ASN A 21 -10.23 -10.54 1.60
C ASN A 21 -9.79 -9.22 2.26
N ARG A 22 -10.56 -8.17 1.99
CA ARG A 22 -10.28 -6.81 2.47
C ARG A 22 -10.38 -6.68 3.98
N ASN A 23 -11.34 -7.35 4.61
CA ASN A 23 -11.47 -7.34 6.06
C ASN A 23 -10.28 -8.04 6.72
N PHE A 24 -9.82 -9.16 6.16
CA PHE A 24 -8.59 -9.81 6.62
C PHE A 24 -7.37 -8.91 6.46
N THR A 25 -7.29 -8.19 5.34
CA THR A 25 -6.22 -7.21 5.08
C THR A 25 -6.24 -6.07 6.10
N SER A 26 -7.43 -5.56 6.45
CA SER A 26 -7.58 -4.56 7.52
C SER A 26 -7.17 -5.10 8.89
N ILE A 27 -7.49 -6.36 9.22
CA ILE A 27 -7.06 -6.99 10.48
C ILE A 27 -5.53 -7.04 10.58
N ILE A 28 -4.85 -7.46 9.50
CA ILE A 28 -3.37 -7.42 9.44
C ILE A 28 -2.87 -5.99 9.66
N ALA A 29 -3.48 -5.01 8.99
CA ALA A 29 -3.07 -3.62 9.09
C ALA A 29 -3.28 -3.02 10.48
N MET A 30 -4.42 -3.29 11.11
CA MET A 30 -4.72 -2.86 12.48
C MET A 30 -3.72 -3.46 13.48
N ALA A 31 -3.40 -4.75 13.34
CA ALA A 31 -2.39 -5.40 14.18
C ALA A 31 -1.01 -4.73 14.06
N TYR A 32 -0.65 -4.25 12.86
CA TYR A 32 0.60 -3.49 12.69
C TYR A 32 0.53 -2.06 13.27
N ILE A 33 -0.55 -1.33 13.00
CA ILE A 33 -0.67 0.11 13.35
C ILE A 33 -0.88 0.32 14.85
N PHE A 34 -1.74 -0.48 15.45
CA PHE A 34 -2.17 -0.31 16.85
C PHE A 34 -1.51 -1.30 17.80
N GLU A 35 -0.71 -2.24 17.28
CA GLU A 35 -0.17 -3.38 18.04
C GLU A 35 -1.30 -4.21 18.69
N GLU A 36 -2.50 -4.16 18.11
CA GLU A 36 -3.71 -4.82 18.58
C GLU A 36 -3.90 -6.16 17.85
N ASP A 37 -3.16 -7.21 18.23
CA ASP A 37 -3.50 -8.65 18.10
C ASP A 37 -2.25 -9.53 18.38
N ASP A 38 -2.20 -10.19 19.54
CA ASP A 38 -1.08 -11.08 19.92
C ASP A 38 -0.87 -12.28 18.95
N SER A 39 -1.84 -12.51 18.05
CA SER A 39 -1.83 -13.57 17.04
C SER A 39 -1.17 -13.14 15.72
N ILE A 40 -0.89 -11.86 15.50
CA ILE A 40 -0.23 -11.36 14.30
C ILE A 40 1.00 -10.56 14.72
N LEU A 41 2.18 -11.10 14.42
CA LEU A 41 3.45 -10.47 14.74
C LEU A 41 4.20 -10.09 13.47
N PHE A 42 5.02 -9.05 13.58
CA PHE A 42 5.83 -8.51 12.49
C PHE A 42 7.29 -8.39 12.91
N ASN A 43 8.20 -8.63 11.98
CA ASN A 43 9.60 -8.28 12.13
C ASN A 43 9.79 -6.77 11.93
N GLU A 44 9.85 -5.99 13.02
CA GLU A 44 9.90 -4.52 12.97
C GLU A 44 10.97 -3.95 12.03
N GLU A 45 12.14 -4.58 11.92
CA GLU A 45 13.24 -4.09 11.09
C GLU A 45 12.86 -4.11 9.60
N ASN A 46 12.23 -5.20 9.14
CA ASN A 46 11.85 -5.37 7.74
C ASN A 46 10.65 -4.53 7.31
N PHE A 47 9.86 -4.04 8.27
CA PHE A 47 8.67 -3.20 8.00
C PHE A 47 8.87 -1.71 8.31
N LYS A 48 10.06 -1.33 8.80
CA LYS A 48 10.37 0.07 9.10
C LYS A 48 10.12 0.97 7.89
N GLY A 49 9.29 2.00 8.08
CA GLY A 49 8.93 2.97 7.03
C GLY A 49 7.80 2.52 6.10
N LEU A 50 7.19 1.35 6.33
CA LEU A 50 6.01 0.87 5.58
C LEU A 50 4.67 1.20 6.27
N GLY A 51 4.65 2.06 7.29
CA GLY A 51 3.40 2.45 7.98
C GLY A 51 2.30 2.92 7.00
N PHE A 52 2.66 3.71 6.00
CA PHE A 52 1.72 4.18 4.97
C PHE A 52 1.04 3.04 4.18
N LEU A 53 1.70 1.89 4.01
CA LEU A 53 1.13 0.74 3.32
C LEU A 53 0.04 0.11 4.18
N PHE A 54 0.28 -0.01 5.48
CA PHE A 54 -0.70 -0.53 6.42
C PHE A 54 -1.85 0.45 6.62
N ASP A 55 -1.60 1.76 6.62
CA ASP A 55 -2.68 2.77 6.61
C ASP A 55 -3.59 2.59 5.38
N PHE A 56 -2.99 2.41 4.20
CA PHE A 56 -3.71 2.10 2.98
C PHE A 56 -4.52 0.79 3.10
N PHE A 57 -3.93 -0.27 3.63
CA PHE A 57 -4.60 -1.55 3.88
C PHE A 57 -5.69 -1.46 4.95
N ASN A 58 -5.62 -0.51 5.88
CA ASN A 58 -6.66 -0.35 6.88
C ASN A 58 -7.87 0.41 6.31
N LEU A 59 -7.63 1.54 5.63
CA LEU A 59 -8.67 2.52 5.30
C LEU A 59 -8.88 2.70 3.79
N GLU A 60 -7.81 3.03 3.08
CA GLU A 60 -7.92 3.55 1.70
C GLU A 60 -8.30 2.47 0.68
N GLN A 61 -8.00 1.20 0.96
CA GLN A 61 -8.36 0.12 0.05
C GLN A 61 -9.86 0.10 -0.27
N PHE A 62 -10.74 0.50 0.65
CA PHE A 62 -12.20 0.45 0.47
C PHE A 62 -12.74 1.43 -0.58
N ASP A 63 -11.94 2.43 -0.99
CA ASP A 63 -12.28 3.34 -2.08
C ASP A 63 -12.02 2.73 -3.47
N LEU A 64 -11.39 1.56 -3.53
CA LEU A 64 -11.04 0.85 -4.77
C LEU A 64 -12.07 -0.21 -5.13
N SER A 65 -12.26 -0.49 -6.43
CA SER A 65 -12.93 -1.71 -6.87
C SER A 65 -12.12 -2.97 -6.57
N ASP A 66 -12.77 -4.13 -6.53
CA ASP A 66 -12.10 -5.40 -6.23
C ASP A 66 -11.00 -5.75 -7.22
N GLN A 67 -11.19 -5.38 -8.49
CA GLN A 67 -10.18 -5.61 -9.52
C GLN A 67 -8.94 -4.74 -9.27
N GLU A 68 -9.12 -3.47 -8.92
CA GLU A 68 -8.01 -2.56 -8.61
C GLU A 68 -7.22 -3.03 -7.39
N PHE A 69 -7.93 -3.44 -6.33
CA PHE A 69 -7.27 -3.95 -5.14
C PHE A 69 -6.43 -5.19 -5.45
N LYS A 70 -6.97 -6.13 -6.23
CA LYS A 70 -6.24 -7.31 -6.71
C LYS A 70 -5.00 -6.93 -7.51
N GLU A 71 -5.16 -6.00 -8.46
CA GLU A 71 -4.05 -5.51 -9.28
C GLU A 71 -2.96 -4.87 -8.45
N ILE A 72 -3.30 -4.07 -7.44
CA ILE A 72 -2.32 -3.48 -6.51
C ILE A 72 -1.54 -4.58 -5.78
N ILE A 73 -2.22 -5.56 -5.18
CA ILE A 73 -1.55 -6.65 -4.45
C ILE A 73 -0.64 -7.46 -5.38
N THR A 74 -1.11 -7.80 -6.58
CA THR A 74 -0.31 -8.51 -7.60
C THR A 74 0.90 -7.70 -8.05
N ASN A 75 0.75 -6.40 -8.27
CA ASN A 75 1.85 -5.51 -8.65
C ASN A 75 2.90 -5.38 -7.53
N LEU A 76 2.47 -5.29 -6.27
CA LEU A 76 3.38 -5.26 -5.13
C LEU A 76 4.17 -6.57 -5.01
N LEU A 77 3.53 -7.72 -5.18
CA LEU A 77 4.21 -9.04 -5.22
C LEU A 77 5.25 -9.13 -6.34
N SER A 78 5.03 -8.45 -7.46
CA SER A 78 5.95 -8.48 -8.61
C SER A 78 7.29 -7.77 -8.37
N LEU A 79 7.42 -7.00 -7.29
CA LEU A 79 8.66 -6.28 -6.94
C LEU A 79 9.83 -7.20 -6.52
N LYS A 80 9.60 -8.52 -6.34
CA LYS A 80 10.62 -9.55 -6.07
C LYS A 80 11.64 -9.14 -4.99
N GLY A 81 11.17 -8.62 -3.86
CA GLY A 81 12.01 -8.29 -2.70
C GLY A 81 12.77 -6.95 -2.78
N LYS A 82 12.61 -6.16 -3.84
CA LYS A 82 13.08 -4.76 -3.84
C LYS A 82 12.05 -3.87 -3.13
N ILE A 83 12.17 -3.76 -1.81
CA ILE A 83 11.35 -2.84 -1.00
C ILE A 83 11.84 -1.41 -1.24
N ASN A 84 11.42 -0.82 -2.36
CA ASN A 84 11.58 0.61 -2.60
C ASN A 84 10.28 1.31 -2.24
N ILE A 85 10.31 2.09 -1.16
CA ILE A 85 9.15 2.84 -0.64
C ILE A 85 8.49 3.69 -1.73
N VAL A 86 9.28 4.34 -2.59
CA VAL A 86 8.76 5.18 -3.67
C VAL A 86 8.05 4.34 -4.73
N GLU A 87 8.55 3.15 -5.04
CA GLU A 87 7.89 2.24 -5.99
C GLU A 87 6.58 1.68 -5.43
N ILE A 88 6.55 1.33 -4.14
CA ILE A 88 5.32 0.91 -3.44
C ILE A 88 4.29 2.04 -3.48
N LYS A 89 4.67 3.27 -3.08
CA LYS A 89 3.78 4.44 -3.15
C LYS A 89 3.24 4.68 -4.56
N LYS A 90 4.08 4.54 -5.59
CA LYS A 90 3.65 4.65 -6.99
C LYS A 90 2.60 3.61 -7.37
N ILE A 91 2.71 2.39 -6.88
CA ILE A 91 1.72 1.33 -7.14
C ILE A 91 0.40 1.64 -6.41
N LEU A 92 0.46 1.95 -5.11
CA LEU A 92 -0.72 2.27 -4.30
C LEU A 92 -1.51 3.44 -4.87
N TYR A 93 -0.80 4.53 -5.21
CA TYR A 93 -1.41 5.80 -5.60
C TYR A 93 -1.40 6.06 -7.11
N HIS A 94 -1.23 5.02 -7.94
CA HIS A 94 -1.05 5.16 -9.38
C HIS A 94 -2.16 5.99 -10.06
N LYS A 95 -3.42 5.82 -9.64
CA LYS A 95 -4.55 6.61 -10.17
C LYS A 95 -4.47 8.08 -9.80
N GLN A 96 -4.14 8.38 -8.54
CA GLN A 96 -4.00 9.75 -8.06
C GLN A 96 -2.86 10.47 -8.78
N LEU A 97 -1.72 9.79 -8.92
CA LEU A 97 -0.55 10.29 -9.65
C LEU A 97 -0.88 10.57 -11.12
N LYS A 98 -1.54 9.62 -11.80
CA LYS A 98 -1.98 9.79 -13.19
C LYS A 98 -2.95 10.97 -13.33
N LEU A 99 -3.90 11.14 -12.41
CA LEU A 99 -4.82 12.26 -12.41
C LEU A 99 -4.07 13.60 -12.26
N TYR A 100 -3.04 13.67 -11.42
CA TYR A 100 -2.23 14.87 -11.29
C TYR A 100 -1.44 15.18 -12.56
N GLU A 101 -0.88 14.15 -13.20
CA GLU A 101 -0.20 14.28 -14.49
C GLU A 101 -1.14 14.76 -15.60
N GLU A 102 -2.35 14.20 -15.69
CA GLU A 102 -3.39 14.62 -16.64
C GLU A 102 -3.79 16.10 -16.42
N LYS A 103 -4.01 16.51 -15.16
CA LYS A 103 -4.32 17.91 -14.82
C LYS A 103 -3.17 18.85 -15.18
N PHE A 104 -1.93 18.44 -14.97
CA PHE A 104 -0.76 19.24 -15.34
C PHE A 104 -0.63 19.37 -16.85
N ASN A 105 -0.71 18.26 -17.59
CA ASN A 105 -0.63 18.24 -19.06
C ASN A 105 -1.79 19.02 -19.72
N GLY A 106 -2.96 19.03 -19.08
CA GLY A 106 -4.11 19.84 -19.47
C GLY A 106 -4.02 21.33 -19.07
N ASN A 107 -2.92 21.78 -18.47
CA ASN A 107 -2.72 23.13 -17.93
C ASN A 107 -3.78 23.55 -16.88
N LEU A 108 -4.40 22.61 -16.18
CA LEU A 108 -5.38 22.87 -15.12
C LEU A 108 -4.70 23.24 -13.79
N ILE A 109 -3.44 22.84 -13.62
CA ILE A 109 -2.60 23.16 -12.45
C ILE A 109 -1.21 23.60 -12.93
N SER A 110 -0.53 24.43 -12.13
CA SER A 110 0.84 24.86 -12.44
C SER A 110 1.87 23.75 -12.17
N ASN A 111 3.07 23.90 -12.73
CA ASN A 111 4.20 23.00 -12.44
C ASN A 111 4.55 22.99 -10.94
N GLU A 112 4.46 24.12 -10.26
CA GLU A 112 4.70 24.23 -8.83
C GLU A 112 3.67 23.42 -8.04
N THR A 113 2.38 23.59 -8.35
CA THR A 113 1.30 22.80 -7.73
C THR A 113 1.49 21.31 -7.98
N TYR A 114 1.83 20.91 -9.21
CA TYR A 114 2.11 19.53 -9.56
C TYR A 114 3.24 18.92 -8.70
N LYS A 115 4.36 19.64 -8.57
CA LYS A 115 5.49 19.20 -7.72
C LYS A 115 5.11 19.06 -6.25
N ILE A 116 4.32 19.99 -5.71
CA ILE A 116 3.82 19.89 -4.32
C ILE A 116 2.95 18.64 -4.13
N LEU A 117 2.05 18.36 -5.09
CA LEU A 117 1.18 17.18 -5.03
C LEU A 117 1.95 15.87 -5.14
N LEU A 118 2.98 15.82 -6.00
CA LEU A 118 3.88 14.67 -6.08
C LEU A 118 4.66 14.49 -4.77
N GLY A 119 5.22 15.56 -4.20
CA GLY A 119 5.97 15.52 -2.95
C GLY A 119 5.13 14.94 -1.80
N LYS A 120 3.87 15.38 -1.66
CA LYS A 120 2.94 14.84 -0.65
C LYS A 120 2.72 13.34 -0.70
N ILE A 121 2.87 12.73 -1.87
CA ILE A 121 2.69 11.28 -2.04
C ILE A 121 4.02 10.56 -1.96
N LEU A 122 5.06 11.06 -2.65
CA LEU A 122 6.30 10.33 -2.91
C LEU A 122 7.41 10.59 -1.88
N GLU A 123 7.38 11.70 -1.15
CA GLU A 123 8.29 11.99 -0.03
C GLU A 123 7.77 11.35 1.25
#